data_AF-G8ZI67-F1
#
_entry.id   AF-G8ZI67-F1
#
_cell.length_a   1.000
_cell.length_b   1.000
_cell.length_c   1.000
_cell.angle_alpha   90.00
_cell.angle_beta   90.00
_cell.angle_gamma   90.00
#
_symmetry.space_group_name_H-M   'P 1'
#
loop_
_entity.id
_entity.type
_entity.pdbx_description
1 polymer ?
#
loop_
_entity_poly.entity_id
_entity_poly.type
_entity_poly.pdbx_seq_one_letter_code
_entity_poly.pdbx_strand_id
1 'polypeptide(L)' 'MGRIIGLFLFLFGLLLILKAVYPGFLGYLAKYSIYIKKPFVGFMLVFIGLFMLSKNKIWRTIVEVAFILYILLYILL' A
#
# COMPACT_ATOMS: atom_id res chain seq x y z
N MET A 1 14.61 2.22 10.36
CA MET A 1 14.41 1.31 9.21
C MET A 1 13.68 0.02 9.58
N GLY A 2 14.07 -0.68 10.65
CA GLY A 2 13.42 -1.95 11.03
C GLY A 2 11.89 -1.92 11.26
N ARG A 3 11.34 -0.81 11.78
CA ARG A 3 9.88 -0.64 11.95
C ARG A 3 9.11 -0.64 10.64
N ILE A 4 9.61 0.05 9.61
CA ILE A 4 8.93 0.16 8.31
C ILE A 4 8.93 -1.20 7.61
N ILE A 5 10.07 -1.89 7.64
CA ILE A 5 10.21 -3.25 7.08
C ILE A 5 9.32 -4.23 7.83
N GLY A 6 9.27 -4.17 9.16
CA GLY A 6 8.37 -5.00 9.96
C GLY A 6 6.89 -4.75 9.66
N LEU A 7 6.51 -3.48 9.46
CA LEU A 7 5.14 -3.11 9.13
C LEU A 7 4.76 -3.56 7.70
N PHE A 8 5.69 -3.45 6.76
CA PHE A 8 5.56 -4.00 5.41
C PHE A 8 5.37 -5.52 5.45
N LEU A 9 6.25 -6.25 6.14
CA LEU A 9 6.17 -7.70 6.27
C LEU A 9 4.89 -8.15 6.99
N PHE A 10 4.46 -7.45 8.03
CA PHE A 10 3.22 -7.73 8.74
C PHE A 10 2.00 -7.55 7.84
N LEU A 11 1.89 -6.41 7.16
CA LEU A 11 0.79 -6.14 6.22
C LEU A 11 0.80 -7.10 5.03
N PHE A 12 1.98 -7.40 4.49
CA PHE A 12 2.14 -8.35 3.40
C PHE A 12 1.73 -9.76 3.82
N GLY A 13 2.20 -10.21 4.98
CA GLY A 13 1.80 -11.50 5.55
C GLY A 13 0.30 -11.59 5.80
N LEU A 14 -0.31 -10.53 6.35
CA LEU A 14 -1.75 -10.45 6.57
C LEU A 14 -2.53 -10.56 5.26
N LEU A 15 -2.11 -9.84 4.21
CA LEU A 15 -2.72 -9.89 2.89
C LEU A 15 -2.57 -11.26 2.21
N LEU A 16 -1.42 -11.92 2.38
CA LEU A 16 -1.20 -13.28 1.87
C LEU A 16 -2.09 -14.30 2.57
N ILE A 17 -2.22 -14.21 3.90
CA ILE A 17 -3.15 -15.05 4.68
C ILE A 17 -4.58 -14.80 4.21
N LEU A 18 -4.98 -13.53 4.04
CA LEU A 18 -6.31 -13.18 3.54
C LEU A 18 -6.57 -13.75 2.14
N LYS A 19 -5.57 -13.71 1.25
CA LYS A 19 -5.62 -14.34 -0.07
C LYS A 19 -5.78 -15.87 0.03
N ALA A 20 -5.10 -16.51 0.97
CA ALA A 20 -5.15 -17.96 1.16
C ALA A 20 -6.49 -18.43 1.76
N VAL A 21 -7.02 -17.68 2.74
CA VAL A 21 -8.28 -18.01 3.43
C VAL A 21 -9.49 -17.61 2.60
N TYR A 22 -9.41 -16.50 1.86
CA TYR A 22 -10.50 -15.97 1.06
C TYR A 22 -10.03 -15.56 -0.35
N PRO A 23 -9.78 -16.53 -1.25
CA PRO A 23 -9.23 -16.25 -2.58
C PRO A 23 -10.10 -15.32 -3.44
N GLY A 24 -11.41 -15.28 -3.17
CA GLY A 24 -12.35 -14.36 -3.83
C GLY A 24 -12.16 -12.88 -3.47
N PHE A 25 -11.52 -12.57 -2.33
CA PHE A 25 -11.33 -11.20 -1.86
C PHE A 25 -10.53 -10.35 -2.85
N LEU A 26 -9.40 -10.89 -3.33
CA LEU A 26 -8.60 -10.24 -4.36
C LEU A 26 -9.31 -10.22 -5.72
N GLY A 27 -10.19 -11.20 -6.01
CA GLY A 27 -11.00 -11.20 -7.22
C GLY A 27 -11.97 -10.02 -7.32
N TYR A 28 -12.54 -9.57 -6.21
CA TYR A 28 -13.35 -8.34 -6.16
C TYR A 28 -12.51 -7.09 -6.44
N LEU A 29 -11.31 -7.01 -5.86
CA LEU A 29 -10.37 -5.91 -6.07
C LEU A 29 -9.70 -5.95 -7.46
N ALA A 30 -9.62 -7.12 -8.11
CA ALA A 30 -8.99 -7.31 -9.41
C ALA A 30 -9.67 -6.48 -10.51
N LYS A 31 -10.98 -6.26 -10.41
CA LYS A 31 -11.71 -5.36 -11.32
C LYS A 31 -11.21 -3.92 -11.25
N TYR A 32 -10.65 -3.51 -10.10
CA TYR A 32 -10.11 -2.18 -9.87
C TYR A 32 -8.59 -2.10 -10.09
N SER A 33 -7.93 -3.21 -10.42
CA SER A 33 -6.47 -3.27 -10.63
C SER A 33 -5.97 -2.25 -11.66
N ILE A 34 -6.77 -1.98 -12.71
CA ILE A 34 -6.43 -1.00 -13.75
C ILE A 34 -6.30 0.41 -13.18
N TYR A 35 -7.17 0.79 -12.24
CA TYR A 35 -7.13 2.12 -11.59
C TYR A 35 -5.97 2.25 -10.60
N ILE A 36 -5.43 1.12 -10.11
CA ILE A 36 -4.26 1.11 -9.25
C ILE A 36 -2.98 1.13 -10.09
N LYS A 37 -2.91 0.32 -11.15
CA LYS A 37 -1.70 0.14 -11.95
C LYS A 37 -1.42 1.27 -12.94
N LYS A 38 -2.44 1.81 -13.63
CA LYS A 38 -2.23 2.86 -14.63
C LYS A 38 -1.63 4.14 -14.06
N PRO A 39 -2.15 4.72 -12.96
CA PRO A 39 -1.64 5.98 -12.43
C PRO A 39 -0.49 5.78 -11.42
N PHE A 40 0.21 4.64 -11.44
CA PHE A 40 1.23 4.31 -10.43
C PHE A 40 2.25 5.42 -10.19
N VAL A 41 2.80 5.98 -11.27
CA VAL A 41 3.77 7.08 -11.20
C VAL A 41 3.16 8.35 -10.59
N GLY A 42 1.91 8.66 -10.94
CA GLY A 42 1.19 9.81 -10.38
C GLY A 42 0.95 9.67 -8.88
N PHE A 43 0.51 8.49 -8.44
CA PHE A 43 0.35 8.20 -7.01
C PHE A 43 1.68 8.25 -6.25
N MET A 44 2.76 7.73 -6.82
CA MET A 44 4.10 7.85 -6.23
C MET A 44 4.47 9.32 -5.98
N LEU A 45 4.29 10.19 -6.97
CA LEU A 45 4.59 11.61 -6.84
C LEU A 45 3.71 12.30 -5.76
N VAL A 46 2.43 11.93 -5.67
CA VAL A 46 1.53 12.44 -4.63
C VAL A 46 1.98 12.02 -3.23
N PHE A 47 2.32 10.74 -3.04
CA PHE A 47 2.80 10.24 -1.74
C PHE A 47 4.13 10.89 -1.35
N ILE A 48 5.05 11.06 -2.29
CA ILE A 48 6.32 11.77 -2.06
C ILE A 48 6.05 13.22 -1.69
N GLY A 49 5.18 13.92 -2.43
CA GLY A 49 4.80 15.30 -2.13
C GLY A 49 4.17 15.46 -0.75
N LEU A 50 3.21 14.59 -0.40
CA LEU A 50 2.59 14.56 0.93
C LEU A 50 3.59 14.27 2.03
N PHE A 51 4.53 13.36 1.78
CA PHE A 51 5.59 13.03 2.73
C PHE A 51 6.52 14.22 2.97
N MET A 52 6.92 14.94 1.91
CA MET A 52 7.77 16.13 2.00
C MET A 52 7.06 17.30 2.70
N LEU A 53 5.76 17.46 2.48
CA LEU A 53 4.94 18.50 3.12
C LEU A 53 4.57 18.17 4.57
N SER A 54 4.73 16.92 5.00
CA SER A 54 4.37 16.46 6.34
C SER A 54 5.33 17.01 7.40
N LYS A 55 4.91 18.07 8.09
CA LYS A 55 5.65 18.65 9.23
C LYS A 55 5.50 17.86 10.54
N ASN A 56 4.41 17.08 10.67
CA ASN A 56 4.11 16.30 11.87
C ASN A 56 4.48 14.81 11.66
N LYS A 57 5.12 14.21 12.66
CA LYS A 57 5.51 12.80 12.69
C LYS A 57 4.33 11.84 12.50
N ILE A 58 3.15 12.19 13.01
CA ILE A 58 1.93 11.40 12.86
C ILE A 58 1.49 11.36 11.39
N TRP A 59 1.37 12.53 10.75
CA TRP A 59 1.03 12.65 9.34
C TRP A 59 2.00 11.89 8.45
N ARG A 60 3.30 12.00 8.73
CA ARG A 60 4.33 11.29 7.98
C ARG A 60 4.17 9.76 8.09
N THR A 61 3.84 9.26 9.28
CA THR A 61 3.58 7.83 9.50
C THR A 61 2.33 7.37 8.75
N ILE A 62 1.26 8.16 8.73
CA ILE A 62 0.03 7.84 7.97
C ILE A 62 0.35 7.73 6.47
N VAL A 63 1.10 8.69 5.92
CA VAL A 63 1.52 8.70 4.52
C VAL A 63 2.39 7.48 4.21
N GLU A 64 3.35 7.14 5.08
CA GLU A 64 4.18 5.93 4.95
C GLU A 64 3.33 4.65 4.92
N VAL A 65 2.40 4.49 5.85
CA VAL A 65 1.51 3.32 5.94
C VAL A 65 0.62 3.21 4.70
N ALA A 66 0.03 4.33 4.27
CA ALA A 66 -0.81 4.39 3.07
C ALA A 66 -0.01 4.05 1.80
N PHE A 67 1.23 4.53 1.71
CA PHE A 67 2.12 4.22 0.60
C PHE A 67 2.48 2.72 0.56
N ILE A 68 2.80 2.13 1.72
CA ILE A 68 3.05 0.69 1.85
C ILE A 68 1.83 -0.12 1.41
N LEU A 69 0.64 0.23 1.89
CA LEU A 69 -0.61 -0.43 1.48
C LEU A 69 -0.83 -0.34 -0.03
N TYR A 70 -0.58 0.82 -0.64
CA TYR A 70 -0.71 1.00 -2.07
C TYR A 70 0.26 0.12 -2.87
N ILE A 71 1.54 0.03 -2.45
CA ILE A 71 2.53 -0.87 -3.06
C ILE A 71 2.08 -2.33 -2.95
N LEU A 72 1.59 -2.74 -1.79
CA LEU A 72 1.12 -4.11 -1.57
C LEU A 72 -0.04 -4.45 -2.50
N LEU A 73 -1.00 -3.54 -2.67
CA LEU A 73 -2.09 -3.70 -3.63
C LEU A 73 -1.58 -3.75 -5.07
N TYR A 74 -0.60 -2.91 -5.44
CA TYR A 74 0.00 -2.93 -6.78
C TYR A 74 0.69 -4.27 -7.10
N ILE A 75 1.33 -4.90 -6.12
CA ILE A 75 2.02 -6.20 -6.28
C ILE A 75 1.02 -7.37 -6.34
N LEU A 76 -0.03 -7.33 -5.52
CA LEU A 76 -0.97 -8.44 -5.36
C LEU A 76 -2.09 -8.50 -6.41
N LEU A 77 -2.48 -7.34 -6.94
CA LEU A 77 -3.45 -7.18 -8.05
C LEU A 77 -2.73 -7.14 -9.39
#